data_AF-A0A847P2J4-F1
#
_entry.id   AF-A0A847P2J4-F1
#
_cell.length_a   1.000
_cell.length_b   1.000
_cell.length_c   1.000
_cell.angle_alpha   90.00
_cell.angle_beta   90.00
_cell.angle_gamma   90.00
#
_symmetry.space_group_name_H-M   'P 1'
#
loop_
_entity.id
_entity.type
_entity.pdbx_description
1 polymer ?
#
loop_
_entity_poly.entity_id
_entity_poly.type
_entity_poly.pdbx_seq_one_letter_code
_entity_poly.pdbx_strand_id
1 'polypeptide(L)'
;MRKNSEKSVSSPIVRVRIMIVGVAAIVALISGPLLAVWKQVSINNTSIELSKTSEKLSSLRKEIATLQFTCERYASTERIEKIAHEKLNLEYPVSSQIVIIQLEKQSNPKLSDAPKEFLVYLKKTISGDRG
;
A
#
# COMPACT_ATOMS: atom_id res chain seq x y z
N MET A 1 58.81 -57.32 -29.51
CA MET A 1 57.70 -56.66 -28.77
C MET A 1 58.18 -55.32 -28.23
N ARG A 2 57.85 -54.21 -28.89
CA ARG A 2 58.03 -52.86 -28.35
C ARG A 2 56.76 -52.07 -28.63
N LYS A 3 55.95 -51.89 -27.60
CA LYS A 3 54.72 -51.10 -27.61
C LYS A 3 55.15 -49.63 -27.53
N ASN A 4 55.23 -48.97 -28.68
CA ASN A 4 55.56 -47.55 -28.74
C ASN A 4 54.43 -46.77 -28.06
N SER A 5 54.78 -46.07 -26.98
CA SER A 5 53.90 -45.14 -26.29
C SER A 5 53.84 -43.85 -27.10
N GLU A 6 52.76 -43.70 -27.88
CA GLU A 6 52.38 -42.41 -28.47
C GLU A 6 52.12 -41.41 -27.35
N LYS A 7 53.13 -40.60 -27.02
CA LYS A 7 52.96 -39.37 -26.25
C LYS A 7 52.27 -38.37 -27.16
N SER A 8 50.95 -38.25 -27.05
CA SER A 8 50.19 -37.21 -27.75
C SER A 8 50.66 -35.83 -27.27
N VAL A 9 51.30 -35.09 -28.16
CA VAL A 9 51.69 -33.70 -27.94
C VAL A 9 50.39 -32.89 -27.96
N SER A 10 49.74 -32.77 -26.79
CA SER A 10 48.57 -31.89 -26.68
C SER A 10 49.02 -30.46 -26.89
N SER A 11 48.53 -29.86 -27.97
CA SER A 11 48.84 -28.49 -28.35
C SER A 11 48.47 -27.53 -27.20
N PRO A 12 49.28 -26.49 -26.93
CA PRO A 12 49.11 -25.61 -25.76
C PRO A 12 47.73 -24.96 -25.71
N ILE A 13 47.12 -24.74 -26.88
CA ILE A 13 45.77 -24.18 -27.05
C ILE A 13 44.69 -25.08 -26.43
N VAL A 14 44.82 -26.41 -26.54
CA VAL A 14 43.84 -27.37 -26.00
C VAL A 14 43.89 -27.38 -24.48
N ARG A 15 45.08 -27.29 -23.88
CA ARG A 15 45.24 -27.20 -22.42
C ARG A 15 44.62 -25.93 -21.85
N VAL A 16 44.81 -24.79 -22.52
CA VAL A 16 44.21 -23.51 -22.11
C VAL A 16 42.69 -23.57 -22.19
N ARG A 17 42.11 -24.16 -23.25
CA ARG A 17 40.66 -24.33 -23.35
C ARG A 17 40.08 -25.19 -22.24
N ILE A 18 40.72 -26.31 -21.92
CA ILE A 18 40.30 -27.19 -20.82
C ILE A 18 40.38 -26.44 -19.47
N MET A 19 41.43 -25.65 -19.26
CA MET A 19 41.57 -24.82 -18.06
C MET A 19 40.45 -23.78 -17.95
N ILE A 20 40.11 -23.08 -19.04
CA ILE A 20 39.00 -22.10 -19.07
C ILE A 20 37.67 -22.77 -18.76
N VAL A 21 37.40 -23.94 -19.37
CA VAL A 21 36.16 -24.69 -19.11
C VAL A 21 36.09 -25.14 -17.65
N GLY A 22 37.20 -25.60 -17.08
CA GLY A 22 37.27 -25.96 -15.65
C GLY A 22 36.99 -24.78 -14.73
N VAL A 23 37.55 -23.61 -15.01
CA VAL A 23 37.29 -22.38 -14.24
C VAL A 23 35.83 -21.94 -14.38
N ALA A 24 35.28 -21.98 -15.60
CA ALA A 24 33.88 -21.64 -15.84
C ALA A 24 32.92 -22.56 -15.08
N ALA A 25 33.22 -23.86 -15.01
CA ALA A 25 32.43 -24.82 -14.25
C ALA A 25 32.45 -24.52 -12.74
N ILE A 26 33.61 -24.16 -12.19
CA ILE A 26 33.74 -23.78 -10.77
C ILE A 26 32.94 -22.49 -10.47
N VAL A 27 33.04 -21.47 -11.33
CA VAL A 27 32.28 -20.22 -11.18
C VAL A 27 30.78 -20.49 -11.25
N ALA A 28 30.32 -21.32 -12.19
CA ALA A 28 28.92 -21.70 -12.30
C ALA A 28 28.43 -22.40 -11.02
N LEU A 29 29.23 -23.33 -10.48
CA LEU A 29 28.89 -24.08 -9.27
C LEU A 29 28.78 -23.18 -8.03
N ILE A 30 29.64 -22.17 -7.90
CA ILE A 30 29.61 -21.19 -6.80
C ILE A 30 28.46 -20.18 -6.98
N SER A 31 28.13 -19.82 -8.22
CA SER A 31 27.11 -18.80 -8.51
C SER A 31 25.70 -19.21 -8.08
N GLY A 32 25.35 -20.50 -8.17
CA GLY A 32 24.03 -21.00 -7.82
C GLY A 32 23.65 -20.73 -6.35
N PRO A 33 24.46 -21.21 -5.37
CA PRO A 33 24.24 -20.92 -3.95
C PRO A 33 24.21 -19.42 -3.63
N LEU A 34 25.07 -18.63 -4.27
CA LEU A 34 25.13 -17.17 -4.05
C LEU A 34 23.83 -16.48 -4.49
N LEU A 35 23.31 -16.84 -5.67
CA LEU A 35 22.04 -16.32 -6.18
C LEU A 35 20.85 -16.77 -5.32
N ALA A 36 20.87 -18.00 -4.82
CA ALA A 36 19.84 -18.52 -3.93
C ALA A 36 19.79 -17.76 -2.60
N VAL A 37 20.95 -17.53 -1.98
CA VAL A 37 21.05 -16.73 -0.74
C VAL A 37 20.61 -15.29 -1.00
N TRP A 38 21.02 -14.69 -2.12
CA TRP A 38 20.62 -13.33 -2.46
C TRP A 38 19.09 -13.19 -2.62
N LYS A 39 18.46 -14.14 -3.32
CA LYS A 39 17.00 -14.20 -3.44
C LYS A 39 16.33 -14.36 -2.07
N GLN A 40 16.86 -15.25 -1.23
CA GLN A 40 16.31 -15.49 0.10
C GLN A 40 16.39 -14.24 1.00
N VAL A 41 17.52 -13.53 0.98
CA VAL A 41 17.70 -12.29 1.74
C VAL A 41 16.79 -11.19 1.20
N SER A 42 16.66 -11.06 -0.12
CA SER A 42 15.76 -10.09 -0.74
C SER A 42 14.31 -10.33 -0.33
N ILE A 43 13.83 -11.57 -0.40
CA ILE A 43 12.48 -11.94 0.04
C ILE A 43 12.29 -11.64 1.52
N ASN A 44 13.25 -12.00 2.37
CA ASN A 44 13.14 -11.75 3.81
C ASN A 44 13.07 -10.25 4.12
N ASN A 45 13.92 -9.43 3.49
CA ASN A 45 13.89 -7.98 3.67
C ASN A 45 12.55 -7.39 3.24
N THR A 46 12.00 -7.82 2.09
CA THR A 46 10.68 -7.37 1.64
C THR A 46 9.57 -7.80 2.60
N SER A 47 9.66 -9.01 3.16
CA SER A 47 8.69 -9.50 4.15
C SER A 47 8.74 -8.70 5.46
N ILE A 48 9.94 -8.32 5.91
CA ILE A 48 10.12 -7.49 7.10
C ILE A 48 9.55 -6.09 6.85
N GLU A 49 9.82 -5.51 5.68
CA GLU A 49 9.28 -4.20 5.32
C GLU A 49 7.74 -4.24 5.20
N LEU A 50 7.20 -5.29 4.60
CA LEU A 50 5.75 -5.52 4.54
C LEU A 50 5.14 -5.66 5.95
N SER A 51 5.77 -6.40 6.86
CA SER A 51 5.31 -6.51 8.25
C SER A 51 5.30 -5.15 8.94
N LYS A 52 6.39 -4.38 8.82
CA LYS A 52 6.50 -3.03 9.40
C LYS A 52 5.44 -2.07 8.86
N THR A 53 5.17 -2.11 7.56
CA THR A 53 4.13 -1.27 6.95
C THR A 53 2.73 -1.68 7.39
N SER A 54 2.47 -3.00 7.48
CA SER A 54 1.20 -3.54 8.00
C SER A 54 0.97 -3.17 9.47
N GLU A 55 2.00 -3.29 10.31
CA GLU A 55 1.96 -2.88 11.71
C GLU A 55 1.65 -1.39 11.85
N LYS A 56 2.33 -0.53 11.07
CA LYS A 56 2.05 0.91 11.03
C LYS A 56 0.61 1.21 10.61
N LEU A 57 0.10 0.54 9.58
CA LEU A 57 -1.31 0.70 9.17
C LEU A 57 -2.27 0.28 10.29
N SER A 58 -1.96 -0.78 11.02
CA SER A 58 -2.77 -1.24 12.14
C SER A 58 -2.77 -0.24 13.30
N SER A 59 -1.63 0.38 13.61
CA SER A 59 -1.52 1.39 14.67
C SER A 59 -2.25 2.67 14.29
N LEU A 60 -2.09 3.15 13.05
CA LEU A 60 -2.80 4.32 12.54
C LEU A 60 -4.31 4.11 12.55
N ARG A 61 -4.80 2.92 12.18
CA ARG A 61 -6.23 2.60 12.25
C ARG A 61 -6.77 2.64 13.67
N LYS A 62 -6.01 2.13 14.64
CA LYS A 62 -6.37 2.24 16.06
C LYS A 62 -6.42 3.70 16.49
N GLU A 63 -5.43 4.51 16.10
CA GLU A 63 -5.39 5.93 16.40
C GLU A 63 -6.61 6.67 15.83
N ILE A 64 -6.96 6.44 14.56
CA ILE A 64 -8.17 6.99 13.93
C ILE A 64 -9.42 6.63 14.74
N ALA A 65 -9.58 5.36 15.12
CA ALA A 65 -10.73 4.92 15.90
C ALA A 65 -10.79 5.62 17.28
N THR A 66 -9.65 5.76 17.96
CA THR A 66 -9.58 6.47 19.25
C THR A 66 -9.90 7.96 19.11
N LEU A 67 -9.43 8.60 18.03
CA LEU A 67 -9.71 10.00 17.75
C LEU A 67 -11.19 10.20 17.41
N GLN A 68 -11.78 9.33 16.59
CA GLN A 68 -13.21 9.35 16.29
C GLN A 68 -14.04 9.21 17.56
N PHE A 69 -13.74 8.23 18.41
CA PHE A 69 -14.41 8.07 19.70
C PHE A 69 -14.26 9.30 20.59
N THR A 70 -13.08 9.93 20.59
CA THR A 70 -12.83 11.15 21.36
C THR A 70 -13.62 12.34 20.80
N CYS A 71 -13.70 12.48 19.47
CA CYS A 71 -14.52 13.49 18.80
C CYS A 71 -16.00 13.30 19.12
N GLU A 72 -16.52 12.08 19.03
CA GLU A 72 -17.91 11.75 19.40
C GLU A 72 -18.18 12.09 20.87
N ARG A 73 -17.26 11.73 21.76
CA ARG A 73 -17.34 12.07 23.18
C ARG A 73 -17.28 13.58 23.43
N TYR A 74 -16.58 14.34 22.60
CA TYR A 74 -16.56 15.80 22.71
C TYR A 74 -17.78 16.47 22.08
N ALA A 75 -18.36 15.86 21.06
CA ALA A 75 -19.58 16.27 20.38
C ALA A 75 -20.86 15.84 21.13
N SER A 76 -20.75 15.04 22.20
CA SER A 76 -21.90 14.63 22.99
C SER A 76 -22.61 15.84 23.60
N THR A 77 -23.92 15.92 23.40
CA THR A 77 -24.75 17.02 23.87
C THR A 77 -24.71 17.13 25.38
N GLU A 78 -24.72 16.00 26.09
CA GLU A 78 -24.59 15.94 27.56
C GLU A 78 -23.35 16.71 28.07
N ARG A 79 -22.19 16.53 27.43
CA ARG A 79 -20.97 17.25 27.82
C ARG A 79 -21.10 18.74 27.53
N ILE A 80 -21.67 19.09 26.37
CA ILE A 80 -21.84 20.47 25.95
C ILE A 80 -22.79 21.20 26.92
N GLU A 81 -23.92 20.58 27.25
CA GLU A 81 -24.90 21.07 28.22
C GLU A 81 -24.29 21.23 29.60
N LYS A 82 -23.54 20.22 30.07
CA LYS A 82 -22.84 20.29 31.36
C LYS A 82 -21.87 21.47 31.41
N ILE A 83 -21.07 21.69 30.37
CA ILE A 83 -20.17 22.83 30.28
C ILE A 83 -20.94 24.16 30.22
N ALA A 84 -22.03 24.21 29.44
CA ALA A 84 -22.87 25.40 29.31
C ALA A 84 -23.51 25.81 30.64
N HIS A 85 -23.98 24.85 31.44
CA HIS A 85 -24.53 25.12 32.76
C HIS A 85 -23.45 25.45 33.79
N GLU A 86 -22.42 24.59 33.94
CA GLU A 86 -21.46 24.72 35.04
C GLU A 86 -20.45 25.86 34.85
N LYS A 87 -20.01 26.12 33.62
CA LYS A 87 -18.95 27.10 33.35
C LYS A 87 -19.47 28.42 32.80
N LEU A 88 -20.57 28.38 32.04
CA LEU A 88 -21.11 29.55 31.37
C LEU A 88 -22.40 30.08 32.04
N ASN A 89 -22.92 29.37 33.05
CA ASN A 89 -24.18 29.70 33.74
C ASN A 89 -25.32 30.00 32.76
N LEU A 90 -25.36 29.27 31.63
CA LEU A 90 -26.43 29.40 30.66
C LEU A 90 -27.65 28.61 31.18
N GLU A 91 -28.83 29.22 31.09
CA GLU A 91 -30.10 28.55 31.39
C GLU A 91 -30.80 28.12 30.10
N TYR A 92 -31.66 27.11 30.21
CA TYR A 92 -32.50 26.72 29.08
C TYR A 92 -33.49 27.84 28.74
N PRO A 93 -33.60 28.23 27.46
CA PRO A 93 -34.59 29.20 27.04
C PRO A 93 -35.99 28.65 27.28
N VAL A 94 -36.90 29.52 27.72
CA VAL A 94 -38.32 29.21 27.78
C VAL A 94 -38.91 29.14 26.37
N SER A 95 -39.97 28.35 26.18
CA SER A 95 -40.56 28.08 24.85
C SER A 95 -40.93 29.34 24.06
N SER A 96 -41.21 30.45 24.74
CA SER A 96 -41.53 31.76 24.14
C SER A 96 -40.32 32.47 23.50
N GLN A 97 -39.09 32.05 23.80
CA GLN A 97 -37.86 32.66 23.30
C GLN A 97 -37.23 31.89 22.12
N ILE A 98 -37.78 30.72 21.76
CA ILE A 98 -37.26 29.88 20.68
C ILE A 98 -37.82 30.39 19.34
N VAL A 99 -36.94 30.95 18.50
CA VAL A 99 -37.29 31.38 17.14
C VAL A 99 -36.72 30.37 16.14
N ILE A 100 -37.60 29.61 15.48
CA ILE A 100 -37.21 28.66 14.43
C ILE A 100 -37.05 29.42 13.12
N ILE A 101 -35.81 29.70 12.75
CA ILE A 101 -35.49 30.30 11.45
C ILE A 101 -35.48 29.18 10.42
N GLN A 102 -36.43 29.20 9.47
CA GLN A 102 -36.36 28.34 8.31
C GLN A 102 -35.22 28.84 7.43
N LEU A 103 -34.09 28.13 7.43
CA LEU A 103 -33.07 28.38 6.42
C LEU A 103 -33.67 27.97 5.08
N GLU A 104 -33.94 28.95 4.22
CA GLU A 104 -34.07 28.67 2.80
C GLU A 104 -32.85 27.86 2.39
N LYS A 105 -33.13 26.65 1.90
CA LYS A 105 -32.12 25.71 1.46
C LYS A 105 -31.37 26.36 0.31
N GLN A 106 -30.31 27.10 0.62
CA GLN A 106 -29.35 27.51 -0.39
C GLN A 106 -28.81 26.22 -0.97
N SER A 107 -29.33 25.88 -2.15
CA SER A 107 -28.80 24.84 -3.00
C SER A 107 -27.34 25.21 -3.24
N ASN A 108 -26.43 24.58 -2.50
CA ASN A 108 -25.00 24.67 -2.76
C ASN A 108 -24.77 24.44 -4.26
N PRO A 109 -24.29 25.42 -5.04
CA PRO A 109 -24.05 25.22 -6.46
C PRO A 109 -22.75 24.44 -6.73
N LYS A 110 -22.24 23.67 -5.76
CA LYS A 110 -20.93 22.99 -5.82
C LYS A 110 -20.99 21.48 -5.68
N LEU A 111 -22.14 20.88 -6.01
CA LEU A 111 -22.28 19.42 -6.13
C LEU A 111 -22.64 19.00 -7.57
N SER A 112 -22.23 19.76 -8.58
CA SER A 112 -22.45 19.42 -10.00
C SER A 112 -21.17 19.16 -10.81
N ASP A 113 -19.99 19.24 -10.21
CA ASP A 113 -18.72 18.92 -10.90
C ASP A 113 -18.36 17.43 -10.79
N ALA A 114 -19.38 16.57 -10.75
CA ALA A 114 -19.20 15.19 -11.23
C ALA A 114 -19.18 15.26 -12.76
N PRO A 115 -18.14 14.76 -13.44
CA PRO A 115 -18.02 14.90 -14.89
C PRO A 115 -19.15 14.12 -15.55
N LYS A 116 -20.24 14.82 -15.92
CA LYS A 116 -21.35 14.28 -16.69
C LYS A 116 -20.86 13.64 -17.99
N GLU A 117 -19.71 14.07 -18.51
CA GLU A 117 -19.03 13.45 -19.64
C GLU A 117 -18.62 11.99 -19.37
N PHE A 118 -18.15 11.64 -18.17
CA PHE A 118 -17.76 10.27 -17.84
C PHE A 118 -18.97 9.31 -17.84
N LEU A 119 -20.11 9.79 -17.34
CA LEU A 119 -21.37 9.04 -17.39
C LEU A 119 -21.93 8.94 -18.82
N VAL A 120 -21.73 9.95 -19.67
CA VAL A 120 -22.11 9.88 -21.09
C VAL A 120 -21.25 8.85 -21.84
N TYR A 121 -19.94 8.80 -21.57
CA TYR A 121 -19.06 7.78 -22.13
C TYR A 121 -19.42 6.37 -21.66
N LEU A 122 -19.69 6.18 -20.37
CA LEU A 122 -20.13 4.89 -19.82
C LEU A 122 -21.50 4.44 -20.37
N LYS A 123 -22.44 5.37 -20.55
CA LYS A 123 -23.74 5.05 -21.15
C LYS A 123 -23.59 4.66 -22.62
N LYS A 124 -22.65 5.29 -23.35
CA LYS A 124 -22.38 4.98 -24.76
C LYS A 124 -21.72 3.61 -24.95
N THR A 125 -20.90 3.14 -24.01
CA THR A 125 -20.35 1.77 -24.05
C THR A 125 -21.32 0.70 -23.57
N ILE A 126 -22.28 1.00 -22.69
CA ILE A 126 -23.27 0.02 -22.21
C ILE A 126 -24.48 -0.14 -23.15
N SER A 127 -24.85 0.89 -23.92
CA SER A 127 -26.03 0.84 -24.82
C SER A 127 -25.72 0.44 -26.27
N GLY A 128 -24.49 0.03 -26.57
CA GLY A 128 -24.12 -0.38 -27.92
C GLY A 128 -23.61 -1.82 -27.96
N ASP A 129 -24.52 -2.80 -27.97
CA ASP A 129 -24.49 -3.98 -28.86
C ASP A 129 -25.67 -4.92 -28.55
N ARG A 130 -26.81 -4.68 -29.20
CA ARG A 130 -27.82 -5.69 -29.56
C ARG A 130 -28.46 -5.23 -30.87
N GLY A 131 -27.65 -5.27 -31.93
CA GLY A 131 -28.14 -5.45 -33.29
C GLY A 131 -28.33 -6.94 -33.55
#